data_AF-A0A401H6E8-F1
#
_entry.id   AF-A0A401H6E8-F1
#
_cell.length_a   1.000
_cell.length_b   1.000
_cell.length_c   1.000
_cell.angle_alpha   90.00
_cell.angle_beta   90.00
_cell.angle_gamma   90.00
#
_symmetry.space_group_name_H-M   'P 1'
#
loop_
_entity.id
_entity.type
_entity.pdbx_description
1 polymer ?
#
loop_
_entity_poly.entity_id
_entity_poly.type
_entity_poly.pdbx_seq_one_letter_code
_entity_poly.pdbx_strand_id
1 'polypeptide(L)'
;MLSVFLIYLLSNLVTSTSAHAAIFHPSMWGFNVTQQTFSYDNRPVAPLVNYTFEQWWFHGHLGYPPNAGDMFSLPAGARATAEIACDKGATSYFASAPGGDIRSGDDPCPGSPPSAYHTTGINDLKGCALAIAYESDVRNVKPGDFVVFSVNQTCVWTRFTDFQVPARMPPCPEGGCICSFFWIHSPDSGSEQNYMNGFRCNITGSTSSVALATSQVARRCGADPANGKPNAAPGNCTYGAKQPLYWFQAEDNNMFEGTYSPPFYNDLYNLVDGSQNDIFADSYPGGILPPSANSTVVPTPYLGNAGAPSATSAPFSSISASIGPTARASATPTCSLRRDALSSSRNQGFFWIWSRRDQSVGGNSPSMGRQRMYDRRSLWWPF
;
A
#
# COMPACT_ATOMS: atom_id res chain seq x y z
N MET A 1 5.37 -17.65 56.21
CA MET A 1 4.35 -16.87 55.48
C MET A 1 5.01 -15.76 54.67
N LEU A 2 5.77 -16.15 53.64
CA LEU A 2 6.57 -15.22 52.82
C LEU A 2 6.92 -15.96 51.51
N SER A 3 5.94 -16.30 50.67
CA SER A 3 6.23 -16.94 49.37
C SER A 3 5.06 -17.00 48.38
N VAL A 4 4.13 -16.04 48.39
CA VAL A 4 2.97 -16.07 47.45
C VAL A 4 2.66 -14.71 46.79
N PHE A 5 3.31 -13.61 47.19
CA PHE A 5 2.94 -12.27 46.71
C PHE A 5 3.80 -11.68 45.58
N LEU A 6 4.63 -12.48 44.90
CA LEU A 6 5.53 -11.99 43.84
C LEU A 6 5.35 -12.68 42.48
N ILE A 7 4.13 -13.12 42.15
CA ILE A 7 3.79 -13.69 40.82
C ILE A 7 2.64 -12.90 40.14
N TYR A 8 2.22 -11.76 40.68
CA TYR A 8 1.09 -10.98 40.16
C TYR A 8 1.47 -9.67 39.42
N LEU A 9 2.71 -9.53 38.97
CA LEU A 9 3.19 -8.28 38.34
C LEU A 9 3.97 -8.50 37.03
N LEU A 10 3.66 -9.57 36.31
CA LEU A 10 4.14 -9.82 34.93
C LEU A 10 2.99 -10.27 34.02
N SER A 11 1.79 -9.74 34.25
CA SER A 11 0.82 -9.61 33.15
C SER A 11 1.36 -8.53 32.22
N ASN A 12 2.34 -8.91 31.38
CA ASN A 12 2.64 -8.17 30.17
C ASN A 12 1.29 -7.96 29.48
N LEU A 13 0.81 -6.72 29.47
CA LEU A 13 -0.10 -6.27 28.44
C LEU A 13 0.67 -6.51 27.14
N VAL A 14 0.49 -7.69 26.55
CA VAL A 14 0.71 -7.87 25.13
C VAL A 14 -0.34 -6.95 24.51
N THR A 15 0.03 -5.69 24.31
CA THR A 15 -0.69 -4.83 23.39
C THR A 15 -0.60 -5.57 22.07
N SER A 16 -1.67 -6.27 21.70
CA SER A 16 -1.88 -6.69 20.33
C SER A 16 -1.95 -5.40 19.52
N THR A 17 -0.79 -4.90 19.08
CA THR A 17 -0.74 -3.80 18.13
C THR A 17 -1.31 -4.37 16.85
N SER A 18 -2.59 -4.09 16.63
CA SER A 18 -3.29 -4.36 15.38
C SER A 18 -2.59 -3.52 14.33
N ALA A 19 -1.69 -4.15 13.58
CA ALA A 19 -0.82 -3.46 12.65
C ALA A 19 -1.52 -3.38 11.30
N HIS A 20 -1.93 -2.19 10.86
CA HIS A 20 -3.00 -2.03 9.88
C HIS A 20 -2.67 -0.82 9.02
N ALA A 21 -2.65 -0.97 7.70
CA ALA A 21 -2.44 0.14 6.78
C ALA A 21 -3.25 -0.05 5.49
N ALA A 22 -3.71 1.07 4.94
CA ALA A 22 -4.41 1.11 3.66
C ALA A 22 -3.96 2.33 2.85
N ILE A 23 -4.09 2.24 1.53
CA ILE A 23 -4.11 3.44 0.69
C ILE A 23 -5.43 4.17 0.89
N PHE A 24 -5.38 5.49 1.07
CA PHE A 24 -6.56 6.34 1.14
C PHE A 24 -6.61 7.29 -0.04
N HIS A 25 -7.72 7.24 -0.76
CA HIS A 25 -8.08 8.21 -1.79
C HIS A 25 -9.59 8.15 -2.03
N PRO A 26 -10.29 9.27 -2.34
CA PRO A 26 -11.74 9.27 -2.59
C PRO A 26 -12.19 8.33 -3.70
N SER A 27 -11.28 7.94 -4.59
CA SER A 27 -11.55 6.99 -5.67
C SER A 27 -11.50 5.51 -5.25
N MET A 28 -11.22 5.20 -3.98
CA MET A 28 -11.19 3.80 -3.50
C MET A 28 -12.59 3.24 -3.26
N TRP A 29 -12.74 1.93 -3.50
CA TRP A 29 -13.89 1.22 -2.96
C TRP A 29 -13.80 1.16 -1.44
N GLY A 30 -14.95 1.29 -0.78
CA GLY A 30 -15.03 1.25 0.67
C GLY A 30 -14.45 2.48 1.38
N PHE A 31 -14.31 3.62 0.69
CA PHE A 31 -13.73 4.86 1.25
C PHE A 31 -14.38 5.30 2.58
N ASN A 32 -15.68 5.04 2.76
CA ASN A 32 -16.45 5.36 3.97
C ASN A 32 -16.89 4.12 4.76
N VAL A 33 -16.35 2.94 4.45
CA VAL A 33 -16.59 1.73 5.25
C VAL A 33 -15.94 1.92 6.62
N THR A 34 -16.71 1.62 7.66
CA THR A 34 -16.31 1.67 9.06
C THR A 34 -16.44 0.30 9.71
N GLN A 35 -15.91 0.15 10.92
CA GLN A 35 -16.00 -1.10 11.69
C GLN A 35 -17.45 -1.61 11.86
N GLN A 36 -18.44 -0.71 11.86
CA GLN A 36 -19.86 -1.05 12.05
C GLN A 36 -20.62 -1.31 10.73
N THR A 37 -19.95 -1.20 9.58
CA THR A 37 -20.61 -1.33 8.27
C THR A 37 -20.93 -2.79 7.93
N PHE A 38 -20.10 -3.71 8.40
CA PHE A 38 -20.27 -5.15 8.23
C PHE A 38 -20.45 -5.84 9.59
N SER A 39 -20.86 -7.10 9.60
CA SER A 39 -20.96 -7.90 10.83
C SER A 39 -19.61 -8.30 11.44
N TYR A 40 -18.52 -7.98 10.74
CA TYR A 40 -17.13 -8.18 11.13
C TYR A 40 -16.32 -6.93 10.76
N ASP A 41 -15.10 -6.80 11.29
CA ASP A 41 -14.24 -5.67 10.92
C ASP A 41 -13.73 -5.84 9.49
N ASN A 42 -14.31 -5.06 8.58
CA ASN A 42 -13.93 -5.01 7.18
C ASN A 42 -13.54 -3.59 6.76
N ARG A 43 -12.95 -2.81 7.67
CA ARG A 43 -12.40 -1.49 7.34
C ARG A 43 -11.30 -1.63 6.27
N PRO A 44 -11.01 -0.60 5.46
CA PRO A 44 -9.95 -0.67 4.44
C PRO A 44 -8.57 -1.11 4.96
N VAL A 45 -8.29 -0.81 6.23
CA VAL A 45 -7.02 -1.12 6.90
C VAL A 45 -6.99 -2.53 7.51
N ALA A 46 -8.11 -3.25 7.52
CA ALA A 46 -8.17 -4.60 8.06
C ALA A 46 -7.41 -5.58 7.15
N PRO A 47 -6.62 -6.51 7.72
CA PRO A 47 -5.85 -7.49 6.96
C PRO A 47 -6.76 -8.52 6.29
N LEU A 48 -6.29 -9.10 5.19
CA LEU A 48 -6.98 -10.17 4.48
C LEU A 48 -6.25 -11.49 4.74
N VAL A 49 -6.94 -12.47 5.32
CA VAL A 49 -6.37 -13.80 5.59
C VAL A 49 -7.47 -14.84 5.71
N ASN A 50 -7.27 -16.00 5.06
CA ASN A 50 -8.20 -17.12 5.07
C ASN A 50 -9.63 -16.72 4.67
N TYR A 51 -9.75 -15.83 3.69
CA TYR A 51 -11.02 -15.37 3.16
C TYR A 51 -11.38 -16.07 1.85
N THR A 52 -12.68 -16.23 1.63
CA THR A 52 -13.25 -16.60 0.32
C THR A 52 -12.96 -15.50 -0.71
N PHE A 53 -13.09 -15.82 -2.00
CA PHE A 53 -12.83 -14.87 -3.08
C PHE A 53 -13.60 -13.57 -2.89
N GLU A 54 -14.91 -13.63 -2.62
CA GLU A 54 -15.74 -12.44 -2.44
C GLU A 54 -15.32 -11.56 -1.25
N GLN A 55 -14.72 -12.15 -0.22
CA GLN A 55 -14.29 -11.43 0.99
C GLN A 55 -12.95 -10.71 0.78
N TRP A 56 -11.96 -11.35 0.13
CA TRP A 56 -10.66 -10.72 -0.08
C TRP A 56 -10.60 -9.86 -1.34
N TRP A 57 -11.32 -10.25 -2.39
CA TRP A 57 -11.32 -9.54 -3.67
C TRP A 57 -11.91 -8.15 -3.51
N PHE A 58 -11.12 -7.12 -3.84
CA PHE A 58 -11.47 -5.72 -3.61
C PHE A 58 -11.87 -5.44 -2.14
N HIS A 59 -11.32 -6.20 -1.19
CA HIS A 59 -11.64 -6.10 0.24
C HIS A 59 -13.15 -6.33 0.54
N GLY A 60 -13.88 -7.02 -0.35
CA GLY A 60 -15.33 -7.15 -0.25
C GLY A 60 -16.08 -5.81 -0.35
N HIS A 61 -15.46 -4.77 -0.92
CA HIS A 61 -16.01 -3.41 -0.95
C HIS A 61 -16.69 -3.04 -2.27
N LEU A 62 -16.91 -3.97 -3.20
CA LEU A 62 -17.56 -3.68 -4.48
C LEU A 62 -18.98 -3.08 -4.35
N GLY A 63 -19.68 -3.36 -3.24
CA GLY A 63 -20.96 -2.74 -2.88
C GLY A 63 -20.87 -1.28 -2.41
N TYR A 64 -19.66 -0.76 -2.21
CA TYR A 64 -19.36 0.59 -1.70
C TYR A 64 -18.44 1.34 -2.68
N PRO A 65 -18.91 1.65 -3.90
CA PRO A 65 -18.09 2.31 -4.90
C PRO A 65 -17.74 3.76 -4.52
N PRO A 66 -16.64 4.30 -5.06
CA PRO A 66 -16.34 5.73 -4.98
C PRO A 66 -17.38 6.57 -5.72
N ASN A 67 -17.38 7.90 -5.52
CA ASN A 67 -18.25 8.79 -6.29
C ASN A 67 -17.86 8.79 -7.77
N ALA A 68 -18.81 9.17 -8.63
CA ALA A 68 -18.50 9.42 -10.03
C ALA A 68 -17.52 10.60 -10.17
N GLY A 69 -16.52 10.46 -11.04
CA GLY A 69 -15.49 11.48 -11.29
C GLY A 69 -14.27 11.39 -10.36
N ASP A 70 -14.38 10.75 -9.19
CA ASP A 70 -13.23 10.53 -8.31
C ASP A 70 -12.29 9.50 -8.94
N MET A 71 -11.12 9.94 -9.40
CA MET A 71 -10.08 9.11 -10.01
C MET A 71 -8.70 9.46 -9.45
N PHE A 72 -7.89 8.45 -9.17
CA PHE A 72 -6.49 8.63 -8.85
C PHE A 72 -5.68 8.86 -10.14
N SER A 73 -5.04 10.02 -10.27
CA SER A 73 -4.28 10.39 -11.47
C SER A 73 -2.89 9.75 -11.45
N LEU A 74 -2.54 9.06 -12.54
CA LEU A 74 -1.26 8.39 -12.75
C LEU A 74 -0.52 9.06 -13.93
N PRO A 75 0.36 10.04 -13.69
CA PRO A 75 1.07 10.75 -14.75
C PRO A 75 2.20 9.91 -15.34
N ALA A 76 2.07 9.49 -16.60
CA ALA A 76 3.07 8.68 -17.29
C ALA A 76 4.47 9.34 -17.26
N GLY A 77 5.47 8.59 -16.80
CA GLY A 77 6.86 9.06 -16.72
C GLY A 77 7.16 9.95 -15.52
N ALA A 78 6.21 10.09 -14.59
CA ALA A 78 6.36 10.87 -13.38
C ALA A 78 5.89 10.09 -12.14
N ARG A 79 6.05 10.72 -10.98
CA ARG A 79 5.61 10.18 -9.69
C ARG A 79 4.11 10.40 -9.48
N ALA A 80 3.46 9.41 -8.89
CA ALA A 80 2.14 9.53 -8.27
C ALA A 80 2.28 9.31 -6.76
N THR A 81 1.99 10.33 -5.96
CA THR A 81 2.08 10.23 -4.50
C THR A 81 0.77 9.68 -3.93
N ALA A 82 0.83 8.54 -3.26
CA ALA A 82 -0.27 7.95 -2.52
C ALA A 82 -0.17 8.29 -1.02
N GLU A 83 -1.31 8.32 -0.33
CA GLU A 83 -1.36 8.40 1.13
C GLU A 83 -1.68 7.04 1.72
N ILE A 84 -0.73 6.45 2.43
CA ILE A 84 -0.86 5.15 3.10
C ILE A 84 -0.83 5.39 4.61
N ALA A 85 -1.85 4.93 5.34
CA ALA A 85 -1.94 5.15 6.77
C ALA A 85 -2.74 4.08 7.50
N CYS A 86 -2.67 4.08 8.83
CA CYS A 86 -3.45 3.17 9.68
C CYS A 86 -4.88 3.64 9.96
N ASP A 87 -5.18 4.90 9.68
CA ASP A 87 -6.53 5.46 9.77
C ASP A 87 -6.70 6.59 8.76
N LYS A 88 -7.92 6.78 8.25
CA LYS A 88 -8.24 7.87 7.32
C LYS A 88 -7.97 9.25 7.94
N GLY A 89 -8.14 9.39 9.26
CA GLY A 89 -7.83 10.58 10.03
C GLY A 89 -6.36 10.99 9.99
N ALA A 90 -5.47 10.04 9.72
CA ALA A 90 -4.05 10.30 9.52
C ALA A 90 -3.70 10.70 8.08
N THR A 91 -4.69 10.99 7.22
CA THR A 91 -4.49 11.39 5.81
C THR A 91 -5.17 12.72 5.50
N SER A 92 -4.92 13.29 4.32
CA SER A 92 -5.60 14.52 3.86
C SER A 92 -7.12 14.36 3.77
N TYR A 93 -7.63 13.13 3.84
CA TYR A 93 -9.04 12.78 3.77
C TYR A 93 -9.73 12.68 5.14
N PHE A 94 -9.08 13.16 6.21
CA PHE A 94 -9.55 13.12 7.60
C PHE A 94 -10.94 13.72 7.82
N ALA A 95 -11.40 14.63 6.95
CA ALA A 95 -12.71 15.29 7.12
C ALA A 95 -13.89 14.31 7.13
N SER A 96 -13.71 13.14 6.52
CA SER A 96 -14.69 12.03 6.52
C SER A 96 -14.32 10.90 7.49
N ALA A 97 -13.27 11.06 8.29
CA ALA A 97 -12.85 10.09 9.29
C ALA A 97 -13.62 10.35 10.61
N PRO A 98 -14.17 9.31 11.27
CA PRO A 98 -14.89 9.48 12.53
C PRO A 98 -14.05 10.12 13.65
N GLY A 99 -12.73 9.91 13.64
CA GLY A 99 -11.79 10.41 14.64
C GLY A 99 -11.25 11.83 14.40
N GLY A 100 -11.58 12.46 13.26
CA GLY A 100 -11.04 13.78 12.90
C GLY A 100 -9.58 13.75 12.39
N ASP A 101 -8.92 14.91 12.41
CA ASP A 101 -7.53 15.08 11.94
C ASP A 101 -6.53 14.62 13.01
N ILE A 102 -5.79 13.56 12.71
CA ILE A 102 -4.69 13.07 13.55
C ILE A 102 -3.36 13.05 12.81
N ARG A 103 -3.27 13.72 11.65
CA ARG A 103 -2.06 13.73 10.82
C ARG A 103 -0.83 14.23 11.58
N SER A 104 0.32 13.61 11.29
CA SER A 104 1.63 14.04 11.82
C SER A 104 2.75 13.84 10.78
N GLY A 105 2.88 14.78 9.84
CA GLY A 105 3.94 14.70 8.82
C GLY A 105 3.88 13.41 8.02
N ASP A 106 5.02 12.73 7.87
CA ASP A 106 5.15 11.46 7.14
C ASP A 106 4.81 10.21 7.97
N ASP A 107 4.36 10.36 9.21
CA ASP A 107 4.01 9.21 10.06
C ASP A 107 2.75 8.50 9.52
N PRO A 108 2.83 7.22 9.11
CA PRO A 108 1.67 6.47 8.63
C PRO A 108 0.71 6.10 9.76
N CYS A 109 1.15 6.10 11.02
CA CYS A 109 0.29 5.82 12.15
C CYS A 109 0.63 6.68 13.40
N PRO A 110 0.24 7.96 13.39
CA PRO A 110 0.53 8.90 14.47
C PRO A 110 0.16 8.35 15.84
N GLY A 111 1.13 8.36 16.75
CA GLY A 111 0.96 7.88 18.13
C GLY A 111 1.15 6.38 18.33
N SER A 112 1.49 5.63 17.28
CA SER A 112 1.77 4.19 17.34
C SER A 112 3.21 3.87 16.93
N PRO A 113 3.82 2.80 17.48
CA PRO A 113 5.17 2.36 17.09
C PRO A 113 5.16 1.70 15.70
N PRO A 114 6.35 1.46 15.09
CA PRO A 114 6.46 0.75 13.80
C PRO A 114 5.84 -0.64 13.74
N SER A 115 5.69 -1.30 14.88
CA SER A 115 4.96 -2.57 14.94
C SER A 115 3.50 -2.42 14.51
N ALA A 116 2.90 -1.22 14.56
CA ALA A 116 1.55 -0.94 14.08
C ALA A 116 1.43 -0.89 12.54
N TYR A 117 2.54 -1.03 11.83
CA TYR A 117 2.57 -1.23 10.38
C TYR A 117 3.59 -2.32 10.02
N HIS A 118 3.66 -3.35 10.88
CA HIS A 118 4.32 -4.63 10.60
C HIS A 118 5.79 -4.53 10.20
N THR A 119 6.55 -3.71 10.92
CA THR A 119 7.99 -3.68 10.73
C THR A 119 8.73 -3.46 12.03
N THR A 120 9.95 -4.01 12.11
CA THR A 120 10.91 -3.69 13.17
C THR A 120 11.71 -2.41 12.87
N GLY A 121 11.69 -1.92 11.63
CA GLY A 121 12.33 -0.69 11.19
C GLY A 121 12.56 -0.65 9.67
N ILE A 122 13.15 0.43 9.15
CA ILE A 122 13.29 0.66 7.70
C ILE A 122 13.99 -0.49 6.93
N ASN A 123 14.89 -1.22 7.57
CA ASN A 123 15.63 -2.34 6.94
C ASN A 123 14.82 -3.64 6.86
N ASP A 124 13.63 -3.66 7.46
CA ASP A 124 12.75 -4.82 7.53
C ASP A 124 11.51 -4.67 6.62
N LEU A 125 11.39 -3.55 5.91
CA LEU A 125 10.33 -3.33 4.92
C LEU A 125 10.42 -4.33 3.76
N LYS A 126 9.26 -4.73 3.24
CA LYS A 126 9.13 -5.74 2.17
C LYS A 126 8.47 -5.23 0.89
N GLY A 127 8.25 -3.92 0.83
CA GLY A 127 7.69 -3.24 -0.32
C GLY A 127 6.19 -3.45 -0.52
N CYS A 128 5.62 -2.61 -1.38
CA CYS A 128 4.24 -2.69 -1.82
C CYS A 128 4.15 -2.30 -3.29
N ALA A 129 3.00 -2.51 -3.90
CA ALA A 129 2.81 -2.26 -5.33
C ALA A 129 1.45 -1.63 -5.66
N LEU A 130 1.43 -0.94 -6.80
CA LEU A 130 0.22 -0.61 -7.52
C LEU A 130 0.10 -1.51 -8.75
N ALA A 131 -1.09 -2.09 -8.92
CA ALA A 131 -1.46 -2.82 -10.12
C ALA A 131 -2.62 -2.13 -10.84
N ILE A 132 -2.74 -2.39 -12.13
CA ILE A 132 -3.75 -1.79 -13.02
C ILE A 132 -4.38 -2.85 -13.92
N ALA A 133 -5.67 -2.71 -14.17
CA ALA A 133 -6.44 -3.44 -15.16
C ALA A 133 -7.11 -2.41 -16.10
N TYR A 134 -6.92 -2.57 -17.42
CA TYR A 134 -7.49 -1.70 -18.44
C TYR A 134 -8.94 -2.07 -18.73
N GLU A 135 -9.77 -1.96 -17.70
CA GLU A 135 -11.20 -2.21 -17.69
C GLU A 135 -11.88 -1.09 -16.90
N SER A 136 -13.06 -0.67 -17.35
CA SER A 136 -13.84 0.42 -16.77
C SER A 136 -14.92 -0.10 -15.80
N ASP A 137 -15.49 -1.28 -16.08
CA ASP A 137 -16.44 -1.94 -15.19
C ASP A 137 -15.71 -2.93 -14.28
N VAL A 138 -15.62 -2.57 -13.00
CA VAL A 138 -14.99 -3.41 -11.96
C VAL A 138 -15.55 -4.82 -11.89
N ARG A 139 -16.80 -5.07 -12.32
CA ARG A 139 -17.39 -6.41 -12.33
C ARG A 139 -16.76 -7.36 -13.35
N ASN A 140 -16.09 -6.81 -14.36
CA ASN A 140 -15.40 -7.58 -15.39
C ASN A 140 -13.93 -7.86 -15.03
N VAL A 141 -13.39 -7.17 -14.04
CA VAL A 141 -11.99 -7.33 -13.60
C VAL A 141 -11.84 -8.67 -12.90
N LYS A 142 -10.85 -9.45 -13.32
CA LYS A 142 -10.44 -10.73 -12.72
C LYS A 142 -9.03 -10.62 -12.13
N PRO A 143 -8.64 -11.53 -11.22
CA PRO A 143 -7.30 -11.54 -10.65
C PRO A 143 -6.17 -11.56 -11.69
N GLY A 144 -6.38 -12.28 -12.80
CA GLY A 144 -5.40 -12.37 -13.88
C GLY A 144 -5.27 -11.13 -14.77
N ASP A 145 -6.18 -10.15 -14.66
CA ASP A 145 -6.16 -8.94 -15.49
C ASP A 145 -5.24 -7.85 -14.92
N PHE A 146 -4.92 -7.94 -13.63
CA PHE A 146 -4.04 -6.98 -12.98
C PHE A 146 -2.58 -7.16 -13.43
N VAL A 147 -1.95 -6.03 -13.74
CA VAL A 147 -0.52 -5.91 -14.02
C VAL A 147 0.10 -4.97 -13.00
N VAL A 148 1.09 -5.45 -12.24
CA VAL A 148 1.90 -4.59 -11.36
C VAL A 148 2.72 -3.63 -12.24
N PHE A 149 2.49 -2.33 -12.10
CA PHE A 149 3.14 -1.30 -12.94
C PHE A 149 4.10 -0.39 -12.15
N SER A 150 3.95 -0.32 -10.83
CA SER A 150 4.88 0.42 -9.96
C SER A 150 5.02 -0.27 -8.62
N VAL A 151 6.24 -0.26 -8.10
CA VAL A 151 6.62 -0.82 -6.80
C VAL A 151 7.34 0.28 -6.00
N ASN A 152 7.19 0.25 -4.69
CA ASN A 152 8.06 0.98 -3.76
C ASN A 152 8.54 -0.03 -2.71
N GLN A 153 9.83 -0.35 -2.69
CA GLN A 153 10.38 -1.38 -1.79
C GLN A 153 10.49 -0.89 -0.33
N THR A 154 10.47 0.42 -0.11
CA THR A 154 10.44 1.06 1.23
C THR A 154 9.03 1.39 1.73
N CYS A 155 8.02 0.73 1.17
CA CYS A 155 6.64 1.06 1.41
C CYS A 155 6.16 0.75 2.83
N VAL A 156 5.14 1.51 3.25
CA VAL A 156 4.54 1.53 4.60
C VAL A 156 5.53 2.00 5.67
N TRP A 157 6.39 2.92 5.28
CA TRP A 157 7.28 3.66 6.19
C TRP A 157 6.93 5.14 6.26
N THR A 158 6.63 5.73 5.10
CA THR A 158 6.14 7.11 4.99
C THR A 158 4.69 7.12 4.54
N ARG A 159 3.89 8.01 5.13
CA ARG A 159 2.51 8.24 4.73
C ARG A 159 2.41 8.63 3.25
N PHE A 160 3.20 9.59 2.83
CA PHE A 160 3.33 9.95 1.43
C PHE A 160 4.31 8.98 0.77
N THR A 161 3.77 8.00 0.05
CA THR A 161 4.56 7.01 -0.70
C THR A 161 4.47 7.31 -2.18
N ASP A 162 5.61 7.62 -2.79
CA ASP A 162 5.70 7.87 -4.23
C ASP A 162 5.76 6.54 -5.02
N PHE A 163 4.96 6.46 -6.07
CA PHE A 163 4.98 5.40 -7.07
C PHE A 163 5.39 5.98 -8.43
N GLN A 164 6.41 5.42 -9.06
CA GLN A 164 6.88 5.88 -10.38
C GLN A 164 6.04 5.22 -11.48
N VAL A 165 5.33 6.03 -12.27
CA VAL A 165 4.50 5.53 -13.36
C VAL A 165 5.38 5.34 -14.62
N PRO A 166 5.39 4.16 -15.26
CA PRO A 166 6.14 3.97 -16.50
C PRO A 166 5.79 5.02 -17.57
N ALA A 167 6.80 5.55 -18.26
CA ALA A 167 6.59 6.58 -19.30
C ALA A 167 5.74 6.10 -20.48
N ARG A 168 5.72 4.79 -20.72
CA ARG A 168 5.06 4.16 -21.87
C ARG A 168 3.64 3.67 -21.56
N MET A 169 3.07 4.01 -20.40
CA MET A 169 1.70 3.63 -20.04
C MET A 169 0.71 4.15 -21.09
N PRO A 170 -0.10 3.28 -21.73
CA PRO A 170 -1.13 3.70 -22.67
C PRO A 170 -2.29 4.43 -21.96
N PRO A 171 -3.14 5.16 -22.68
CA PRO A 171 -4.33 5.76 -22.10
C PRO A 171 -5.33 4.68 -21.64
N CYS A 172 -6.00 4.92 -20.51
CA CYS A 172 -7.13 4.09 -20.07
C CYS A 172 -8.31 4.18 -21.05
N PRO A 173 -9.21 3.17 -21.06
CA PRO A 173 -10.46 3.28 -21.81
C PRO A 173 -11.35 4.41 -21.29
N GLU A 174 -12.41 4.72 -22.03
CA GLU A 174 -13.47 5.61 -21.55
C GLU A 174 -14.03 5.06 -20.21
N GLY A 175 -14.23 5.95 -19.23
CA GLY A 175 -14.62 5.56 -17.87
C GLY A 175 -13.44 5.26 -16.93
N GLY A 176 -12.21 5.29 -17.43
CA GLY A 176 -10.98 5.07 -16.64
C GLY A 176 -10.61 3.60 -16.51
N CYS A 177 -9.52 3.34 -15.76
CA CYS A 177 -9.07 2.00 -15.42
C CYS A 177 -9.42 1.67 -13.97
N ILE A 178 -9.28 0.39 -13.62
CA ILE A 178 -9.27 -0.05 -12.23
C ILE A 178 -7.85 -0.34 -11.76
N CYS A 179 -7.48 0.23 -10.62
CA CYS A 179 -6.21 -0.03 -9.96
C CYS A 179 -6.42 -0.68 -8.60
N SER A 180 -5.35 -1.26 -8.05
CA SER A 180 -5.35 -1.75 -6.68
C SER A 180 -3.97 -1.60 -6.06
N PHE A 181 -3.96 -1.23 -4.79
CA PHE A 181 -2.79 -1.26 -3.92
C PHE A 181 -2.66 -2.63 -3.29
N PHE A 182 -1.43 -3.13 -3.18
CA PHE A 182 -1.14 -4.39 -2.52
C PHE A 182 0.08 -4.30 -1.63
N TRP A 183 0.04 -4.95 -0.47
CA TRP A 183 1.14 -5.00 0.48
C TRP A 183 1.18 -6.34 1.23
N ILE A 184 2.39 -6.86 1.42
CA ILE A 184 2.71 -8.02 2.26
C ILE A 184 3.93 -7.61 3.09
N HIS A 185 3.90 -7.83 4.39
CA HIS A 185 4.93 -7.38 5.32
C HIS A 185 5.87 -8.51 5.73
N SER A 186 6.84 -8.19 6.58
CA SER A 186 7.82 -9.16 7.07
C SER A 186 7.23 -10.10 8.15
N PRO A 187 7.64 -11.38 8.18
CA PRO A 187 7.18 -12.36 9.19
C PRO A 187 7.75 -12.17 10.59
N ASP A 188 8.60 -11.16 10.81
CA ASP A 188 9.19 -10.85 12.11
C ASP A 188 8.39 -9.82 12.93
N SER A 189 7.30 -9.27 12.40
CA SER A 189 6.48 -8.25 13.07
C SER A 189 4.98 -8.48 12.86
N GLY A 190 4.35 -9.19 13.81
CA GLY A 190 2.91 -9.49 13.79
C GLY A 190 2.59 -10.83 13.12
N SER A 191 1.30 -11.18 13.07
CA SER A 191 0.82 -12.31 12.27
C SER A 191 0.83 -11.94 10.79
N GLU A 192 0.99 -12.94 9.94
CA GLU A 192 1.05 -12.75 8.49
C GLU A 192 -0.31 -12.64 7.81
N GLN A 193 -0.34 -11.78 6.80
CA GLN A 193 -1.51 -11.43 6.01
C GLN A 193 -1.08 -10.64 4.77
N ASN A 194 -2.06 -10.36 3.91
CA ASN A 194 -1.92 -9.49 2.76
C ASN A 194 -2.98 -8.38 2.81
N TYR A 195 -2.67 -7.28 2.13
CA TYR A 195 -3.51 -6.10 2.04
C TYR A 195 -3.85 -5.84 0.59
N MET A 196 -5.11 -5.45 0.34
CA MET A 196 -5.61 -5.07 -0.98
C MET A 196 -6.59 -3.91 -0.82
N ASN A 197 -6.42 -2.85 -1.61
CA ASN A 197 -7.43 -1.81 -1.72
C ASN A 197 -7.59 -1.41 -3.19
N GLY A 198 -8.75 -1.73 -3.77
CA GLY A 198 -9.08 -1.30 -5.12
C GLY A 198 -9.45 0.17 -5.17
N PHE A 199 -9.16 0.84 -6.28
CA PHE A 199 -9.57 2.22 -6.56
C PHE A 199 -9.68 2.53 -8.05
N ARG A 200 -10.52 3.50 -8.41
CA ARG A 200 -10.57 4.03 -9.78
C ARG A 200 -9.34 4.88 -10.06
N CYS A 201 -8.74 4.69 -11.23
CA CYS A 201 -7.53 5.38 -11.64
C CYS A 201 -7.57 5.77 -13.11
N ASN A 202 -6.69 6.69 -13.51
CA ASN A 202 -6.54 7.07 -14.91
C ASN A 202 -5.10 7.46 -15.23
N ILE A 203 -4.61 7.06 -16.41
CA ILE A 203 -3.30 7.48 -16.91
C ILE A 203 -3.42 8.88 -17.52
N THR A 204 -2.56 9.81 -17.08
CA THR A 204 -2.44 11.15 -17.67
C THR A 204 -1.08 11.32 -18.34
N GLY A 205 -0.98 12.22 -19.32
CA GLY A 205 0.29 12.46 -20.03
C GLY A 205 0.81 11.28 -20.86
N SER A 206 -0.06 10.33 -21.23
CA SER A 206 0.34 9.18 -22.06
C SER A 206 0.85 9.62 -23.43
N THR A 207 2.00 9.07 -23.83
CA THR A 207 2.60 9.28 -25.17
C THR A 207 2.74 7.97 -25.95
N SER A 208 2.06 6.92 -25.52
CA SER A 208 2.15 5.56 -26.07
C SER A 208 0.76 5.00 -26.28
N SER A 209 0.58 4.16 -27.30
CA SER A 209 -0.62 3.36 -27.50
C SER A 209 -0.36 1.86 -27.41
N VAL A 210 0.85 1.46 -26.98
CA VAL A 210 1.22 0.05 -26.84
C VAL A 210 0.54 -0.51 -25.60
N ALA A 211 -0.28 -1.53 -25.79
CA ALA A 211 -0.96 -2.22 -24.71
C ALA A 211 0.03 -2.89 -23.73
N LEU A 212 -0.42 -3.10 -22.50
CA LEU A 212 0.27 -3.98 -21.57
C LEU A 212 0.24 -5.42 -22.11
N ALA A 213 1.30 -6.18 -21.84
CA ALA A 213 1.31 -7.62 -22.07
C ALA A 213 0.38 -8.31 -21.06
N THR A 214 -0.12 -9.51 -21.41
CA THR A 214 -0.84 -10.36 -20.45
C THR A 214 0.08 -10.71 -19.28
N SER A 215 -0.35 -10.38 -18.06
CA SER A 215 0.44 -10.65 -16.87
C SER A 215 0.56 -12.13 -16.58
N GLN A 216 1.69 -12.52 -16.00
CA GLN A 216 1.99 -13.87 -15.55
C GLN A 216 2.21 -13.88 -14.03
N VAL A 217 2.06 -15.06 -13.42
CA VAL A 217 2.32 -15.25 -11.99
C VAL A 217 3.80 -14.99 -11.70
N ALA A 218 4.09 -14.12 -10.74
CA ALA A 218 5.46 -13.85 -10.32
C ALA A 218 6.10 -15.10 -9.67
N ARG A 219 7.42 -15.27 -9.82
CA ARG A 219 8.14 -16.44 -9.32
C ARG A 219 9.22 -16.01 -8.35
N ARG A 220 9.35 -16.74 -7.24
CA ARG A 220 10.46 -16.59 -6.29
C ARG A 220 11.79 -16.91 -6.98
N CYS A 221 12.56 -15.89 -7.31
CA CYS A 221 13.78 -16.02 -8.10
C CYS A 221 14.97 -15.21 -7.57
N GLY A 222 14.75 -14.18 -6.76
CA GLY A 222 15.83 -13.43 -6.13
C GLY A 222 16.57 -14.24 -5.05
N ALA A 223 17.64 -13.66 -4.54
CA ALA A 223 18.39 -14.25 -3.44
C ALA A 223 17.55 -14.29 -2.15
N ASP A 224 17.64 -15.40 -1.44
CA ASP A 224 16.89 -15.67 -0.22
C ASP A 224 17.74 -16.46 0.80
N PRO A 225 18.74 -15.81 1.42
CA PRO A 225 19.61 -16.48 2.39
C PRO A 225 18.86 -17.04 3.60
N ALA A 226 17.77 -16.39 4.03
CA ALA A 226 16.94 -16.82 5.15
C ALA A 226 16.30 -18.19 4.91
N ASN A 227 16.03 -18.55 3.65
CA ASN A 227 15.50 -19.85 3.25
C ASN A 227 16.55 -20.72 2.54
N GLY A 228 17.84 -20.50 2.82
CA GLY A 228 18.94 -21.37 2.36
C GLY A 228 19.30 -21.23 0.87
N LYS A 229 18.85 -20.16 0.20
CA LYS A 229 19.15 -19.87 -1.21
C LYS A 229 19.89 -18.54 -1.34
N PRO A 230 21.19 -18.47 -1.00
CA PRO A 230 21.91 -17.20 -0.94
C PRO A 230 22.11 -16.52 -2.30
N ASN A 231 21.96 -17.26 -3.39
CA ASN A 231 22.13 -16.74 -4.75
C ASN A 231 20.76 -16.68 -5.44
N ALA A 232 20.55 -15.62 -6.23
CA ALA A 232 19.41 -15.54 -7.12
C ALA A 232 19.47 -16.61 -8.23
N ALA A 233 18.32 -16.96 -8.78
CA ALA A 233 18.15 -17.85 -9.92
C ALA A 233 17.47 -17.08 -11.08
N PRO A 234 18.21 -16.28 -11.86
CA PRO A 234 17.64 -15.41 -12.89
C PRO A 234 16.80 -16.13 -13.94
N GLY A 235 17.15 -17.38 -14.28
CA GLY A 235 16.36 -18.19 -15.20
C GLY A 235 15.01 -18.67 -14.64
N ASN A 236 14.78 -18.56 -13.33
CA ASN A 236 13.50 -18.85 -12.70
C ASN A 236 12.58 -17.62 -12.59
N CYS A 237 13.08 -16.42 -12.90
CA CYS A 237 12.29 -15.20 -12.79
C CYS A 237 11.16 -15.13 -13.81
N THR A 238 10.11 -14.41 -13.44
CA THR A 238 9.09 -13.96 -14.39
C THR A 238 9.48 -12.57 -14.88
N TYR A 239 9.80 -12.47 -16.16
CA TYR A 239 10.06 -11.20 -16.84
C TYR A 239 8.78 -10.69 -17.49
N GLY A 240 8.70 -9.37 -17.69
CA GLY A 240 7.51 -8.73 -18.23
C GLY A 240 6.42 -8.47 -17.19
N ALA A 241 5.19 -8.36 -17.68
CA ALA A 241 4.00 -8.08 -16.90
C ALA A 241 3.77 -9.18 -15.84
N LYS A 242 3.69 -8.77 -14.57
CA LYS A 242 3.48 -9.67 -13.43
C LYS A 242 2.14 -9.38 -12.76
N GLN A 243 1.47 -10.43 -12.33
CA GLN A 243 0.28 -10.33 -11.49
C GLN A 243 0.66 -9.89 -10.07
N PRO A 244 -0.29 -9.30 -9.32
CA PRO A 244 -0.14 -9.15 -7.87
C PRO A 244 0.04 -10.51 -7.17
N LEU A 245 0.53 -10.45 -5.94
CA LEU A 245 0.81 -11.61 -5.09
C LEU A 245 -0.45 -11.93 -4.27
N TYR A 246 -1.31 -12.81 -4.78
CA TYR A 246 -2.51 -13.30 -4.08
C TYR A 246 -2.11 -14.49 -3.22
N TRP A 247 -2.06 -14.26 -1.91
CA TRP A 247 -1.49 -15.18 -0.94
C TRP A 247 -2.37 -15.27 0.31
N PHE A 248 -2.24 -16.37 1.05
CA PHE A 248 -2.83 -16.57 2.37
C PHE A 248 -4.36 -16.46 2.47
N GLN A 249 -5.07 -16.69 1.37
CA GLN A 249 -6.54 -16.75 1.32
C GLN A 249 -7.06 -18.18 1.31
N ALA A 250 -8.37 -18.36 1.51
CA ALA A 250 -9.02 -19.66 1.39
C ALA A 250 -9.21 -20.08 -0.08
N GLU A 251 -9.34 -19.10 -0.99
CA GLU A 251 -9.65 -19.32 -2.41
C GLU A 251 -8.77 -18.44 -3.31
N ASP A 252 -8.49 -18.92 -4.52
CA ASP A 252 -7.89 -18.17 -5.64
C ASP A 252 -6.51 -17.52 -5.38
N ASN A 253 -5.67 -18.19 -4.59
CA ASN A 253 -4.26 -17.81 -4.45
C ASN A 253 -3.46 -18.13 -5.74
N ASN A 254 -2.52 -17.26 -6.09
CA ASN A 254 -1.47 -17.55 -7.07
C ASN A 254 -0.08 -17.76 -6.41
N MET A 255 0.02 -17.51 -5.10
CA MET A 255 1.19 -17.72 -4.25
C MET A 255 0.86 -18.79 -3.19
N PHE A 256 1.79 -19.70 -2.93
CA PHE A 256 1.59 -20.88 -2.07
C PHE A 256 2.69 -21.04 -1.01
N GLU A 257 3.41 -19.97 -0.74
CA GLU A 257 4.46 -19.92 0.25
C GLU A 257 3.91 -20.13 1.67
N GLY A 258 4.74 -20.69 2.55
CA GLY A 258 4.38 -20.85 3.97
C GLY A 258 4.46 -19.52 4.72
N THR A 259 3.82 -19.48 5.90
CA THR A 259 3.75 -18.30 6.78
C THR A 259 5.11 -17.66 7.09
N TYR A 260 6.21 -18.41 7.17
CA TYR A 260 7.53 -17.85 7.47
C TYR A 260 8.42 -17.61 6.24
N SER A 261 7.84 -17.76 5.05
CA SER A 261 8.52 -17.50 3.78
C SER A 261 7.64 -16.69 2.80
N PRO A 262 6.91 -15.65 3.24
CA PRO A 262 5.91 -14.97 2.42
C PRO A 262 6.48 -14.41 1.11
N PRO A 263 5.62 -14.19 0.09
CA PRO A 263 6.00 -13.54 -1.14
C PRO A 263 6.03 -12.01 -0.96
N PHE A 264 6.95 -11.31 -1.63
CA PHE A 264 7.16 -9.87 -1.42
C PHE A 264 7.22 -9.07 -2.73
N TYR A 265 6.81 -7.80 -2.66
CA TYR A 265 6.93 -6.84 -3.75
C TYR A 265 8.35 -6.26 -3.81
N ASN A 266 9.34 -7.12 -4.06
CA ASN A 266 10.75 -6.76 -4.17
C ASN A 266 11.51 -7.68 -5.14
N ASP A 267 12.84 -7.55 -5.16
CA ASP A 267 13.74 -8.31 -6.04
C ASP A 267 13.60 -9.83 -5.91
N LEU A 268 13.09 -10.33 -4.77
CA LEU A 268 12.82 -11.74 -4.55
C LEU A 268 11.84 -12.32 -5.60
N TYR A 269 10.90 -11.51 -6.07
CA TYR A 269 9.91 -11.87 -7.10
C TYR A 269 10.12 -11.10 -8.41
N ASN A 270 11.33 -10.57 -8.64
CA ASN A 270 11.67 -9.75 -9.79
C ASN A 270 10.77 -8.51 -9.94
N LEU A 271 10.36 -7.93 -8.81
CA LEU A 271 9.58 -6.71 -8.70
C LEU A 271 10.51 -5.58 -8.26
N VAL A 272 11.22 -5.02 -9.23
CA VAL A 272 12.25 -4.00 -9.02
C VAL A 272 11.65 -2.73 -8.42
N ASP A 273 12.42 -1.99 -7.64
CA ASP A 273 11.96 -0.72 -7.09
C ASP A 273 11.63 0.30 -8.20
N GLY A 274 10.53 1.05 -8.01
CA GLY A 274 10.03 2.04 -8.97
C GLY A 274 9.14 1.46 -10.08
N SER A 275 9.22 2.06 -11.27
CA SER A 275 8.35 1.77 -12.41
C SER A 275 8.71 0.45 -13.08
N GLN A 276 7.72 -0.40 -13.34
CA GLN A 276 7.90 -1.65 -14.10
C GLN A 276 7.85 -1.35 -15.59
N ASN A 277 9.02 -1.17 -16.22
CA ASN A 277 9.13 -0.67 -17.61
C ASN A 277 9.11 -1.76 -18.69
N ASP A 278 9.09 -3.03 -18.31
CA ASP A 278 9.15 -4.21 -19.19
C ASP A 278 7.77 -4.87 -19.41
N ILE A 279 6.69 -4.23 -18.97
CA ILE A 279 5.33 -4.79 -18.92
C ILE A 279 4.53 -4.65 -20.24
N PHE A 280 5.11 -4.09 -21.30
CA PHE A 280 4.40 -3.78 -22.55
C PHE A 280 4.47 -4.93 -23.55
N ALA A 281 3.49 -5.03 -24.44
CA ALA A 281 3.43 -6.10 -25.44
C ALA A 281 4.66 -6.17 -26.37
N ASP A 282 5.36 -5.04 -26.56
CA ASP A 282 6.58 -4.93 -27.37
C ASP A 282 7.87 -4.87 -26.54
N SER A 283 7.79 -5.02 -25.21
CA SER A 283 8.96 -4.95 -24.34
C SER A 283 9.97 -6.06 -24.62
N TYR A 284 9.56 -7.19 -25.18
CA TYR A 284 10.45 -8.30 -25.49
C TYR A 284 10.28 -8.76 -26.94
N PRO A 285 10.87 -8.05 -27.93
CA PRO A 285 10.73 -8.41 -29.34
C PRO A 285 11.36 -9.77 -29.69
N GLY A 286 12.39 -10.18 -28.95
CA GLY A 286 12.99 -11.52 -29.04
C GLY A 286 12.23 -12.62 -28.29
N GLY A 287 11.10 -12.26 -27.66
CA GLY A 287 10.34 -13.14 -26.78
C GLY A 287 10.98 -13.31 -25.40
N ILE A 288 10.23 -13.99 -24.52
CA ILE A 288 10.67 -14.40 -23.19
C ILE A 288 10.77 -15.92 -23.21
N LEU A 289 11.95 -16.45 -22.88
CA LEU A 289 12.14 -17.90 -22.78
C LEU A 289 11.36 -18.46 -21.59
N PRO A 290 10.81 -19.69 -21.68
CA PRO A 290 10.19 -20.34 -20.54
C PRO A 290 11.14 -20.41 -19.34
N PRO A 291 10.67 -20.09 -18.11
CA PRO A 291 11.50 -20.17 -16.92
C PRO A 291 12.08 -21.57 -16.71
N SER A 292 13.37 -21.65 -16.38
CA SER A 292 14.08 -22.89 -16.09
C SER A 292 15.15 -22.67 -15.04
N ALA A 293 15.19 -23.54 -14.02
CA ALA A 293 16.17 -23.48 -12.94
C ALA A 293 17.63 -23.64 -13.42
N ASN A 294 17.83 -24.23 -14.61
CA ASN A 294 19.15 -24.44 -15.20
C ASN A 294 19.51 -23.35 -16.22
N SER A 295 18.60 -22.43 -16.52
CA SER A 295 18.86 -21.32 -17.42
C SER A 295 19.55 -20.19 -16.67
N THR A 296 20.58 -19.62 -17.28
CA THR A 296 21.21 -18.36 -16.85
C THR A 296 20.86 -17.21 -17.80
N VAL A 297 20.04 -17.48 -18.84
CA VAL A 297 19.68 -16.49 -19.85
C VAL A 297 18.65 -15.52 -19.28
N VAL A 298 19.01 -14.23 -19.31
CA VAL A 298 18.13 -13.12 -18.94
C VAL A 298 17.65 -12.44 -20.23
N PRO A 299 16.34 -12.36 -20.50
CA PRO A 299 15.84 -11.67 -21.68
C PRO A 299 16.14 -10.18 -21.55
N THR A 300 16.53 -9.54 -22.66
CA THR A 300 16.84 -8.10 -22.68
C THR A 300 15.57 -7.33 -23.08
N PRO A 301 15.02 -6.48 -22.21
CA PRO A 301 13.83 -5.70 -22.55
C PRO A 301 14.18 -4.52 -23.47
N TYR A 302 13.30 -4.23 -24.41
CA TYR A 302 13.16 -2.94 -25.06
C TYR A 302 12.42 -1.98 -24.14
N LEU A 303 13.13 -0.97 -23.64
CA LEU A 303 12.59 0.03 -22.71
C LEU A 303 12.07 1.29 -23.43
N GLY A 304 11.91 1.25 -24.74
CA GLY A 304 11.63 2.44 -25.55
C GLY A 304 12.89 3.27 -25.86
N ASN A 305 12.74 4.31 -26.68
CA ASN A 305 13.77 5.35 -26.88
C ASN A 305 13.88 6.32 -25.68
N ALA A 306 13.51 5.89 -24.47
CA ALA A 306 13.71 6.69 -23.27
C ALA A 306 15.21 6.88 -23.07
N GLY A 307 15.69 8.12 -23.22
CA GLY A 307 17.08 8.48 -22.99
C GLY A 307 17.56 7.88 -21.68
N ALA A 308 18.70 7.19 -21.72
CA ALA A 308 19.26 6.50 -20.57
C ALA A 308 19.25 7.41 -19.33
N PRO A 309 18.87 6.90 -18.14
CA PRO A 309 19.09 7.66 -16.92
C PRO A 309 20.60 7.89 -16.79
N SER A 310 21.01 9.17 -16.75
CA SER A 310 22.38 9.52 -16.42
C SER A 310 22.67 9.00 -15.02
N ALA A 311 23.45 7.93 -14.95
CA ALA A 311 24.12 7.52 -13.72
C ALA A 311 25.02 8.68 -13.29
N THR A 312 24.52 9.52 -12.41
CA THR A 312 25.34 10.53 -11.75
C THR A 312 26.07 9.79 -10.64
N SER A 313 27.23 9.21 -10.98
CA SER A 313 28.17 8.69 -9.99
C SER A 313 28.69 9.87 -9.18
N ALA A 314 28.11 10.08 -7.99
CA ALA A 314 28.71 10.97 -6.99
C ALA A 314 30.09 10.39 -6.62
N PRO A 315 31.19 11.15 -6.76
CA PRO A 315 32.50 10.66 -6.34
C PRO A 315 32.54 10.60 -4.81
N PHE A 316 32.72 9.39 -4.28
CA PHE A 316 33.14 9.15 -2.90
C PHE A 316 34.46 9.89 -2.66
N SER A 317 34.42 10.99 -1.92
CA SER A 317 35.63 11.62 -1.38
C SER A 317 36.00 10.89 -0.09
N SER A 318 37.08 10.12 -0.14
CA SER A 318 37.72 9.48 1.00
C SER A 318 38.34 10.55 1.91
N ILE A 319 37.77 10.77 3.08
CA ILE A 319 38.40 11.58 4.12
C ILE A 319 39.36 10.66 4.89
N SER A 320 40.64 10.69 4.49
CA SER A 320 41.73 10.17 5.32
C SER A 320 41.93 11.09 6.52
N ALA A 321 41.70 10.56 7.71
CA ALA A 321 42.08 11.20 8.96
C ALA A 321 43.61 11.13 9.13
N SER A 322 44.28 12.27 9.24
CA SER A 322 45.63 12.36 9.77
C SER A 322 45.68 13.37 10.91
N ILE A 323 46.20 12.88 12.04
CA ILE A 323 46.36 13.56 13.32
C ILE A 323 47.73 14.27 13.33
N GLY A 324 47.79 15.55 13.74
CA GLY A 324 49.06 16.24 14.06
C GLY A 324 48.89 17.76 14.26
N PRO A 325 49.69 18.43 15.12
CA PRO A 325 49.12 19.14 16.27
C PRO A 325 49.32 20.68 16.34
N THR A 326 48.59 21.27 17.31
CA THR A 326 48.86 22.50 18.10
C THR A 326 48.87 23.88 17.43
N ALA A 327 47.97 24.78 17.90
CA ALA A 327 48.34 26.01 18.63
C ALA A 327 47.12 26.71 19.25
N ARG A 328 47.29 27.15 20.50
CA ARG A 328 46.40 28.03 21.29
C ARG A 328 46.21 29.40 20.62
N ALA A 329 45.00 29.95 20.70
CA ALA A 329 44.80 31.38 20.97
C ALA A 329 43.40 31.64 21.53
N SER A 330 43.38 32.31 22.67
CA SER A 330 42.21 32.77 23.43
C SER A 330 41.53 33.97 22.76
N ALA A 331 40.20 34.02 22.78
CA ALA A 331 39.42 35.24 22.96
C ALA A 331 37.92 34.91 23.15
N THR A 332 37.41 35.16 24.37
CA THR A 332 36.00 35.46 24.63
C THR A 332 35.69 36.87 24.12
N PRO A 333 34.43 37.19 23.70
CA PRO A 333 33.50 37.78 24.66
C PRO A 333 32.00 37.43 24.47
N THR A 334 31.38 37.24 25.64
CA THR A 334 30.16 37.90 26.14
C THR A 334 28.81 37.76 25.42
N CYS A 335 27.92 37.10 26.17
CA CYS A 335 26.47 37.09 26.15
C CYS A 335 25.83 38.50 26.16
N SER A 336 24.79 38.73 25.37
CA SER A 336 23.81 39.78 25.65
C SER A 336 22.38 39.31 25.34
N LEU A 337 21.62 39.17 26.42
CA LEU A 337 20.17 39.06 26.44
C LEU A 337 19.56 40.40 26.00
N ARG A 338 18.58 40.36 25.08
CA ARG A 338 17.57 41.41 24.95
C ARG A 338 16.19 40.83 25.23
N ARG A 339 15.63 41.27 26.35
CA ARG A 339 14.19 41.33 26.61
C ARG A 339 13.68 42.64 26.03
N ASP A 340 12.62 42.58 25.24
CA ASP A 340 11.63 43.64 25.04
C ASP A 340 10.29 42.88 24.89
N ALA A 341 9.45 42.82 25.91
CA ALA A 341 8.49 43.83 26.39
C ALA A 341 7.23 43.93 25.52
N LEU A 342 6.11 43.81 26.23
CA LEU A 342 4.70 43.82 25.83
C LEU A 342 4.33 44.88 24.79
N SER A 343 3.39 44.51 23.91
CA SER A 343 2.32 45.44 23.52
C SER A 343 0.97 44.72 23.46
N SER A 344 0.09 45.19 24.35
CA SER A 344 -1.32 44.90 24.48
C SER A 344 -2.10 45.60 23.38
N SER A 345 -2.96 44.88 22.66
CA SER A 345 -4.04 45.50 21.89
C SER A 345 -5.30 44.63 21.99
N ARG A 346 -6.14 45.00 22.97
CA ARG A 346 -7.57 44.71 22.98
C ARG A 346 -8.18 45.16 21.64
N ASN A 347 -9.00 44.32 21.03
CA ASN A 347 -10.21 44.84 20.42
C ASN A 347 -11.37 43.88 20.65
N GLN A 348 -12.47 44.47 21.10
CA GLN A 348 -13.71 43.83 21.50
C GLN A 348 -14.68 43.74 20.33
N GLY A 349 -15.60 42.77 20.42
CA GLY A 349 -16.95 42.85 19.87
C GLY A 349 -17.08 42.33 18.44
N PHE A 350 -17.94 41.33 18.21
CA PHE A 350 -19.38 41.54 18.13
C PHE A 350 -20.13 40.20 18.23
N PHE A 351 -21.16 40.24 19.06
CA PHE A 351 -22.26 39.30 19.17
C PHE A 351 -23.06 39.20 17.86
N TRP A 352 -23.49 38.00 17.50
CA TRP A 352 -24.87 37.74 17.02
C TRP A 352 -25.35 36.38 17.53
N ILE A 353 -26.30 36.46 18.47
CA ILE A 353 -27.25 35.40 18.83
C ILE A 353 -28.54 35.73 18.08
N TRP A 354 -29.17 34.72 17.46
CA TRP A 354 -30.61 34.50 17.20
C TRP A 354 -30.69 33.32 16.23
N SER A 355 -31.64 32.38 16.23
CA SER A 355 -32.76 32.07 17.12
C SER A 355 -33.27 30.70 16.71
N ARG A 356 -33.88 30.00 17.66
CA ARG A 356 -34.74 28.83 17.47
C ARG A 356 -35.94 29.14 16.55
N ARG A 357 -36.35 28.10 15.80
CA ARG A 357 -37.72 27.75 15.41
C ARG A 357 -37.65 26.26 15.01
N ASP A 358 -37.93 25.29 15.86
CA ASP A 358 -39.21 24.79 16.38
C ASP A 358 -40.26 24.36 15.33
N GLN A 359 -40.80 23.16 15.57
CA GLN A 359 -41.97 22.45 14.98
C GLN A 359 -41.77 21.68 13.65
N SER A 360 -42.31 20.48 13.42
CA SER A 360 -43.02 19.45 14.24
C SER A 360 -43.56 18.35 13.29
N VAL A 361 -43.87 17.16 13.85
CA VAL A 361 -44.83 16.12 13.39
C VAL A 361 -44.41 15.28 12.16
N GLY A 362 -44.09 13.98 12.30
CA GLY A 362 -45.03 12.83 12.39
C GLY A 362 -44.88 12.04 11.07
N GLY A 363 -44.97 10.73 10.92
CA GLY A 363 -45.46 9.59 11.68
C GLY A 363 -45.73 8.49 10.63
N ASN A 364 -45.66 7.21 11.05
CA ASN A 364 -46.10 5.99 10.35
C ASN A 364 -45.16 5.27 9.37
N SER A 365 -44.56 4.20 9.91
CA SER A 365 -44.38 2.90 9.22
C SER A 365 -45.71 2.32 8.74
N PRO A 366 -45.64 1.36 7.80
CA PRO A 366 -46.09 0.03 8.20
C PRO A 366 -45.15 -1.11 7.78
N SER A 367 -45.21 -2.12 8.63
CA SER A 367 -44.73 -3.49 8.50
C SER A 367 -45.07 -4.17 7.16
N MET A 368 -44.11 -4.93 6.62
CA MET A 368 -44.41 -6.14 5.87
C MET A 368 -43.63 -7.32 6.41
N GLY A 369 -44.35 -8.43 6.57
CA GLY A 369 -43.98 -9.60 7.34
C GLY A 369 -43.07 -10.58 6.63
N ARG A 370 -42.57 -11.49 7.47
CA ARG A 370 -41.82 -12.71 7.17
C ARG A 370 -42.53 -13.60 6.14
N GLN A 371 -41.74 -14.26 5.30
CA GLN A 371 -41.75 -15.72 5.25
C GLN A 371 -40.45 -16.27 4.66
N ARG A 372 -39.82 -17.14 5.47
CA ARG A 372 -38.73 -18.04 5.07
C ARG A 372 -39.33 -19.18 4.23
N MET A 373 -38.70 -19.52 3.12
CA MET A 373 -38.66 -20.91 2.68
C MET A 373 -37.19 -21.33 2.62
N TYR A 374 -36.85 -22.25 3.51
CA TYR A 374 -35.71 -23.13 3.37
C TYR A 374 -35.99 -24.05 2.18
N ASP A 375 -35.07 -24.15 1.22
CA ASP A 375 -34.93 -25.38 0.46
C ASP A 375 -33.51 -25.92 0.61
N ARG A 376 -33.45 -27.13 1.17
CA ARG A 376 -32.26 -27.95 1.36
C ARG A 376 -32.17 -28.85 0.14
N ARG A 377 -31.18 -28.69 -0.73
CA ARG A 377 -30.62 -29.83 -1.49
C ARG A 377 -29.11 -29.71 -1.65
N SER A 378 -28.45 -30.45 -0.78
CA SER A 378 -27.16 -31.10 -0.95
C SER A 378 -27.09 -31.97 -2.20
N LEU A 379 -25.95 -31.93 -2.92
CA LEU A 379 -25.33 -32.98 -3.76
C LEU A 379 -23.90 -32.47 -4.06
N TRP A 380 -22.86 -32.90 -3.33
CA TRP A 380 -21.92 -33.97 -3.73
C TRP A 380 -21.45 -33.84 -5.19
N TRP A 381 -20.16 -33.53 -5.44
CA TRP A 381 -19.10 -34.47 -5.84
C TRP A 381 -17.72 -33.75 -5.87
N PRO A 382 -16.61 -34.49 -5.73
CA PRO A 382 -15.25 -34.00 -5.52
C PRO A 382 -14.45 -33.88 -6.82
N PHE A 383 -13.47 -32.99 -6.85
CA PHE A 383 -12.12 -33.20 -7.38
C PHE A 383 -11.17 -32.17 -6.80
#